data_AF-A0A2N4XAY5-F1
#
_entry.id   AF-A0A2N4XAY5-F1
#
_cell.length_a   1.000
_cell.length_b   1.000
_cell.length_c   1.000
_cell.angle_alpha   90.00
_cell.angle_beta   90.00
_cell.angle_gamma   90.00
#
_symmetry.space_group_name_H-M   'P 1'
#
loop_
_entity.id
_entity.type
_entity.pdbx_description
1 polymer ?
#
loop_
_entity_poly.entity_id
_entity_poly.type
_entity_poly.pdbx_seq_one_letter_code
_entity_poly.pdbx_strand_id
1 'polypeptide(L)'
;MEQKKRKLTFSNNPVHIESLPNYSWIERDTLLLHIAFQIFMDALEKDKVLEVIDWDSSDEYKKVKKYIVELRDWWMIRKDKDRLKEIDYSDESQYEEDSTYLHMLMLIRKYLVV
;
A
#
# COMPACT_ATOMS: atom_id res chain seq x y z
N MET A 1 33.46 -17.78 20.72
CA MET A 1 32.62 -16.74 20.10
C MET A 1 32.04 -17.31 18.82
N GLU A 2 30.81 -17.81 18.85
CA GLU A 2 30.14 -18.38 17.67
C GLU A 2 29.09 -17.38 17.20
N GLN A 3 29.33 -16.73 16.05
CA GLN A 3 28.34 -15.86 15.42
C GLN A 3 27.21 -16.74 14.85
N LYS A 4 26.07 -16.78 15.54
CA LYS A 4 24.82 -17.34 15.00
C LYS A 4 24.43 -16.54 13.75
N LYS A 5 24.77 -17.05 12.57
CA LYS A 5 24.20 -16.58 11.30
C LYS A 5 22.69 -16.74 11.39
N ARG A 6 21.95 -15.63 11.47
CA ARG A 6 20.49 -15.63 11.35
C ARG A 6 20.17 -16.20 9.96
N LYS A 7 19.63 -17.42 9.89
CA LYS A 7 18.98 -17.93 8.68
C LYS A 7 17.80 -16.99 8.39
N LEU A 8 17.90 -16.18 7.34
CA LEU A 8 16.72 -15.59 6.73
C LEU A 8 15.86 -16.76 6.26
N THR A 9 14.78 -17.03 6.99
CA THR A 9 13.71 -17.89 6.51
C THR A 9 12.81 -16.98 5.69
N PHE A 10 12.96 -17.03 4.36
CA PHE A 10 11.92 -16.48 3.49
C PHE A 10 10.69 -17.35 3.73
N SER A 11 9.68 -16.80 4.42
CA SER A 11 8.41 -17.52 4.52
C SER A 11 7.87 -17.65 3.10
N ASN A 12 7.79 -18.88 2.59
CA ASN A 12 7.06 -19.22 1.36
C ASN A 12 5.54 -19.10 1.57
N ASN A 13 5.08 -18.06 2.28
CA ASN A 13 3.67 -17.77 2.36
C ASN A 13 3.26 -17.21 1.00
N PRO A 14 2.36 -17.88 0.25
CA PRO A 14 1.75 -17.23 -0.89
C PRO A 14 1.10 -15.93 -0.38
N VAL A 15 1.56 -14.80 -0.89
CA VAL A 15 0.95 -13.51 -0.59
C VAL A 15 -0.36 -13.47 -1.38
N HIS A 16 -1.47 -13.77 -0.70
CA HIS A 16 -2.78 -13.52 -1.27
C HIS A 16 -3.01 -12.01 -1.25
N ILE A 17 -3.10 -11.43 -2.45
CA ILE A 17 -3.36 -10.01 -2.64
C ILE A 17 -4.84 -9.91 -3.01
N GLU A 18 -5.67 -9.41 -2.09
CA GLU A 18 -7.13 -9.45 -2.21
C GLU A 18 -7.64 -8.79 -3.50
N SER A 19 -6.94 -7.74 -3.93
CA SER A 19 -7.30 -6.96 -5.09
C SER A 19 -6.89 -7.57 -6.44
N LEU A 20 -6.19 -8.72 -6.47
CA LEU A 20 -5.71 -9.34 -7.71
C LEU A 20 -6.41 -10.69 -8.00
N PRO A 21 -6.59 -11.06 -9.29
CA PRO A 21 -7.10 -12.37 -9.65
C PRO A 21 -6.10 -13.48 -9.29
N ASN A 22 -6.60 -14.62 -8.81
CA ASN A 22 -5.75 -15.73 -8.32
C ASN A 22 -4.84 -16.38 -9.39
N TYR A 23 -5.12 -16.22 -10.69
CA TYR A 23 -4.44 -16.96 -11.76
C TYR A 23 -4.28 -16.17 -13.06
N SER A 24 -3.67 -14.98 -13.00
CA SER A 24 -3.32 -14.19 -14.19
C SER A 24 -1.88 -13.72 -14.15
N TRP A 25 -1.28 -13.58 -15.34
CA TRP A 25 -0.06 -12.79 -15.50
C TRP A 25 -0.39 -11.33 -15.22
N ILE A 26 0.42 -10.68 -14.39
CA ILE A 26 0.22 -9.31 -13.92
C ILE A 26 1.54 -8.57 -14.11
N GLU A 27 1.46 -7.34 -14.62
CA GLU A 27 2.61 -6.46 -14.76
C GLU A 27 3.24 -6.17 -13.39
N ARG A 28 4.58 -6.10 -13.35
CA ARG A 28 5.33 -6.01 -12.09
C ARG A 28 5.01 -4.74 -11.30
N ASP A 29 4.79 -3.62 -11.99
CA ASP A 29 4.51 -2.35 -11.34
C ASP A 29 3.09 -2.33 -10.76
N THR A 30 2.12 -2.90 -11.48
CA THR A 30 0.76 -3.15 -10.96
C THR A 30 0.83 -4.04 -9.72
N LEU A 31 1.58 -5.14 -9.77
CA LEU A 31 1.76 -6.03 -8.62
C LEU A 31 2.35 -5.28 -7.41
N LEU A 32 3.39 -4.46 -7.62
CA LEU A 32 4.00 -3.64 -6.58
C LEU A 32 2.98 -2.68 -5.94
N LEU A 33 2.18 -1.99 -6.77
CA LEU A 33 1.14 -1.08 -6.30
C LEU A 33 0.14 -1.81 -5.40
N HIS A 34 -0.41 -2.93 -5.87
CA HIS A 34 -1.38 -3.71 -5.10
C HIS A 34 -0.80 -4.26 -3.79
N ILE A 35 0.44 -4.73 -3.78
CA ILE A 35 1.12 -5.18 -2.55
C ILE A 35 1.28 -4.02 -1.57
N ALA A 36 1.77 -2.87 -2.05
CA ALA A 36 2.01 -1.71 -1.20
C ALA A 36 0.70 -1.24 -0.55
N PHE A 37 -0.38 -1.15 -1.33
CA PHE A 37 -1.67 -0.73 -0.83
C PHE A 37 -2.39 -1.80 0.00
N GLN A 38 -2.13 -3.10 -0.19
CA GLN A 38 -2.60 -4.12 0.74
C GLN A 38 -1.99 -3.92 2.13
N ILE A 39 -0.68 -3.68 2.20
CA ILE A 39 0.01 -3.41 3.49
C ILE A 39 -0.56 -2.13 4.13
N PHE A 40 -0.80 -1.10 3.33
CA PHE A 40 -1.43 0.13 3.80
C PHE A 40 -2.83 -0.11 4.39
N MET A 41 -3.69 -0.81 3.66
CA MET A 41 -5.05 -1.12 4.12
C MET A 41 -5.04 -2.02 5.36
N ASP A 42 -4.13 -3.00 5.42
CA ASP A 42 -3.94 -3.83 6.62
C ASP A 42 -3.58 -2.97 7.85
N ALA A 43 -2.72 -1.96 7.71
CA ALA A 43 -2.41 -1.04 8.80
C ALA A 43 -3.64 -0.24 9.26
N LEU A 44 -4.50 0.19 8.33
CA LEU A 44 -5.72 0.92 8.68
C LEU A 44 -6.76 0.00 9.34
N GLU A 45 -6.94 -1.21 8.82
CA GLU A 45 -8.07 -2.07 9.15
C GLU A 45 -7.78 -3.06 10.27
N LYS A 46 -6.57 -3.64 10.29
CA LYS A 46 -6.14 -4.64 11.28
C LYS A 46 -5.42 -3.97 12.44
N ASP A 47 -4.45 -3.11 12.15
CA ASP A 47 -3.64 -2.45 13.20
C ASP A 47 -4.32 -1.19 13.75
N LYS A 48 -5.41 -0.73 13.11
CA LYS A 48 -6.23 0.41 13.54
C LYS A 48 -5.40 1.67 13.77
N VAL A 49 -4.39 1.95 12.93
CA VAL A 49 -3.47 3.09 13.12
C VAL A 49 -4.16 4.45 13.29
N LEU A 50 -5.33 4.64 12.68
CA LEU A 50 -6.14 5.85 12.84
C LEU A 50 -6.75 6.02 14.23
N GLU A 51 -6.89 4.93 14.98
CA GLU A 51 -7.44 4.89 16.34
C GLU A 51 -6.34 4.86 17.40
N VAL A 52 -5.21 4.19 17.12
CA VAL A 52 -4.14 3.98 18.13
C VAL A 52 -3.08 5.08 18.16
N ILE A 53 -2.87 5.83 17.07
CA ILE A 53 -1.89 6.92 16.99
C ILE A 53 -2.60 8.25 17.23
N ASP A 54 -2.00 9.11 18.07
CA ASP A 54 -2.45 10.51 18.22
C ASP A 54 -2.00 11.36 17.03
N TRP A 55 -2.84 11.38 15.99
CA TRP A 55 -2.61 12.15 14.78
C TRP A 55 -2.76 13.66 14.97
N ASP A 56 -3.26 14.12 16.12
CA ASP A 56 -3.48 15.53 16.39
C ASP A 56 -2.36 16.15 17.25
N SER A 57 -1.36 15.34 17.60
CA SER A 57 -0.18 15.71 18.41
C SER A 57 0.74 16.76 17.78
N SER A 58 0.82 16.82 16.44
CA SER A 58 1.66 17.80 15.74
C SER A 58 1.12 18.13 14.34
N ASP A 59 1.53 19.27 13.78
CA ASP A 59 1.14 19.66 12.42
C ASP A 59 1.62 18.67 11.36
N GLU A 60 2.75 18.01 11.61
CA GLU A 60 3.27 16.94 10.77
C GLU A 60 2.33 15.73 10.78
N TYR A 61 1.90 15.27 11.95
CA TYR A 61 0.97 14.14 12.08
C TYR A 61 -0.41 14.48 11.51
N LYS A 62 -0.90 15.70 11.72
CA LYS A 62 -2.15 16.17 11.10
C LYS A 62 -2.08 16.16 9.57
N LYS A 63 -0.93 16.55 9.02
CA LYS A 63 -0.68 16.50 7.58
C LYS A 63 -0.65 15.06 7.07
N VAL A 64 0.03 14.16 7.77
CA VAL A 64 0.06 12.73 7.42
C VAL A 64 -1.33 12.11 7.49
N LYS A 65 -2.15 12.46 8.50
CA LYS A 65 -3.55 12.00 8.62
C LYS A 65 -4.37 12.34 7.37
N LYS A 66 -4.18 13.55 6.81
CA LYS A 66 -4.83 13.95 5.55
C LYS A 66 -4.40 13.07 4.38
N TYR A 67 -3.09 12.80 4.26
CA TYR A 67 -2.57 11.91 3.22
C TYR A 67 -3.05 10.47 3.37
N ILE A 68 -3.21 9.97 4.60
CA ILE A 68 -3.79 8.64 4.83
C ILE A 68 -5.23 8.57 4.28
N VAL A 69 -6.05 9.58 4.57
CA VAL A 69 -7.43 9.61 4.06
C VAL A 69 -7.45 9.70 2.54
N GLU A 70 -6.63 10.58 1.96
CA GLU A 70 -6.50 10.75 0.51
C GLU A 70 -6.07 9.45 -0.19
N LEU A 71 -5.03 8.78 0.32
CA LEU A 71 -4.54 7.50 -0.20
C LEU A 71 -5.59 6.40 -0.13
N ARG A 72 -6.33 6.33 0.98
CA ARG A 72 -7.41 5.36 1.16
C ARG A 72 -8.51 5.58 0.12
N ASP A 73 -8.99 6.80 0.00
CA ASP A 73 -10.10 7.13 -0.90
C ASP A 73 -9.71 6.89 -2.36
N TRP A 74 -8.50 7.31 -2.74
CA TRP A 74 -7.94 7.01 -4.06
C TRP A 74 -7.85 5.50 -4.32
N TRP A 75 -7.29 4.74 -3.38
CA TRP A 75 -7.11 3.30 -3.55
C TRP A 75 -8.44 2.56 -3.76
N MET A 76 -9.47 2.95 -3.01
CA MET A 76 -10.81 2.36 -3.14
C MET A 76 -11.38 2.54 -4.55
N ILE A 77 -11.13 3.69 -5.18
CA ILE A 77 -11.53 3.95 -6.57
C ILE A 77 -10.65 3.18 -7.54
N ARG A 78 -9.33 3.28 -7.36
CA ARG A 78 -8.33 2.70 -8.28
C ARG A 78 -8.41 1.18 -8.37
N LYS A 79 -8.59 0.48 -7.24
CA LYS A 79 -8.73 -0.98 -7.22
C LYS A 79 -10.03 -1.45 -7.89
N ASP A 80 -11.09 -0.64 -7.78
CA ASP A 80 -12.39 -0.96 -8.36
C ASP A 80 -12.35 -0.78 -9.89
N LYS A 81 -11.71 0.28 -10.38
CA LYS A 81 -11.42 0.45 -11.82
C LYS A 81 -10.63 -0.74 -12.38
N ASP A 82 -9.62 -1.22 -11.65
CA ASP A 82 -8.84 -2.40 -12.05
C ASP A 82 -9.72 -3.66 -12.14
N ARG A 83 -10.53 -3.91 -11.10
CA ARG A 83 -11.50 -5.01 -11.06
C ARG A 83 -12.47 -4.97 -12.24
N LEU A 84 -12.91 -3.77 -12.62
CA LEU A 84 -13.83 -3.53 -13.74
C LEU A 84 -13.13 -3.50 -15.12
N LYS A 85 -11.78 -3.62 -15.14
CA LYS A 85 -10.95 -3.53 -16.35
C LYS A 85 -11.09 -2.19 -17.07
N GLU A 86 -11.25 -1.11 -16.31
CA GLU A 86 -11.37 0.27 -16.80
C GLU A 86 -10.02 1.00 -16.83
N ILE A 87 -8.94 0.30 -16.50
CA ILE A 87 -7.58 0.84 -16.50
C ILE A 87 -6.98 0.71 -17.89
N ASP A 88 -6.63 1.85 -18.48
CA ASP A 88 -5.83 1.90 -19.69
C ASP A 88 -4.35 2.03 -19.33
N TYR A 89 -3.61 0.91 -19.36
CA TYR A 89 -2.17 0.91 -19.09
C TYR A 89 -1.33 1.50 -20.24
N SER A 90 -1.94 1.88 -21.36
CA SER A 90 -1.26 2.64 -22.41
C SER A 90 -1.35 4.16 -22.20
N ASP A 91 -2.17 4.60 -21.24
CA ASP A 91 -2.31 5.99 -20.85
C ASP A 91 -1.21 6.38 -19.85
N GLU A 92 -0.34 7.30 -20.26
CA GLU A 92 0.73 7.85 -19.42
C GLU A 92 0.17 8.52 -18.16
N SER A 93 -1.02 9.11 -18.21
CA SER A 93 -1.64 9.75 -17.05
C SER A 93 -1.99 8.76 -15.94
N GLN A 94 -2.36 7.53 -16.29
CA GLN A 94 -2.62 6.46 -15.32
C GLN A 94 -1.34 6.06 -14.60
N TYR A 95 -0.23 5.96 -15.34
CA TYR A 95 1.08 5.63 -14.78
C TYR A 95 1.60 6.75 -13.86
N GLU A 96 1.43 8.01 -14.26
CA GLU A 96 1.78 9.17 -13.44
C GLU A 96 0.96 9.24 -12.15
N GLU A 97 -0.35 8.96 -12.23
CA GLU A 97 -1.23 8.90 -11.07
C GLU A 97 -0.80 7.79 -10.11
N ASP A 98 -0.66 6.55 -10.60
CA ASP A 98 -0.23 5.39 -9.79
C ASP A 98 1.14 5.67 -9.12
N SER A 99 2.07 6.27 -9.86
CA SER A 99 3.40 6.66 -9.34
C SER A 99 3.31 7.72 -8.23
N THR A 100 2.43 8.70 -8.38
CA THR A 100 2.24 9.78 -7.40
C THR A 100 1.74 9.23 -6.07
N TYR A 101 0.71 8.38 -6.11
CA TYR A 101 0.14 7.81 -4.88
C TYR A 101 1.04 6.76 -4.26
N LEU A 102 1.75 5.96 -5.05
CA LEU A 102 2.76 5.04 -4.52
C LEU A 102 3.90 5.80 -3.82
N HIS A 103 4.36 6.92 -4.42
CA HIS A 103 5.37 7.77 -3.78
C HIS A 103 4.85 8.39 -2.47
N MET A 104 3.62 8.89 -2.46
CA MET A 104 3.00 9.42 -1.25
C MET A 104 2.93 8.35 -0.15
N LEU A 105 2.53 7.12 -0.48
CA LEU A 105 2.53 6.00 0.46
C LEU A 105 3.94 5.71 1.01
N MET A 106 4.96 5.71 0.16
CA MET A 106 6.35 5.52 0.59
C MET A 106 6.79 6.58 1.61
N LEU A 107 6.40 7.85 1.41
CA LEU A 107 6.73 8.94 2.32
C LEU A 107 6.06 8.78 3.69
N ILE A 108 4.81 8.33 3.72
CA ILE A 108 4.06 8.20 4.97
C ILE A 108 4.26 6.85 5.68
N ARG A 109 4.88 5.85 5.02
CA ARG A 109 5.03 4.49 5.57
C ARG A 109 5.65 4.47 6.97
N LYS A 110 6.61 5.34 7.25
CA LYS A 110 7.29 5.40 8.56
C LYS A 110 6.35 5.76 9.73
N TYR A 111 5.19 6.37 9.47
CA TYR A 111 4.19 6.71 10.49
C TYR A 111 3.13 5.63 10.68
N LEU A 112 3.13 4.58 9.84
CA LEU A 112 2.14 3.50 9.86
C LEU A 112 2.61 2.26 10.64
N VAL A 113 3.75 2.36 11.33
CA VAL A 113 4.29 1.28 12.16
C VAL A 113 3.87 1.53 13.60
N VAL A 114 3.13 0.57 14.17
CA VAL A 114 2.77 0.53 15.60
C VAL A 114 3.80 -0.29 16.37
#